data_AF-A0A0D0S6A4-F1
#
_entry.id   AF-A0A0D0S6A4-F1
#
_cell.length_a   1.000
_cell.length_b   1.000
_cell.length_c   1.000
_cell.angle_alpha   90.00
_cell.angle_beta   90.00
_cell.angle_gamma   90.00
#
_symmetry.space_group_name_H-M   'P 1'
#
loop_
_entity.id
_entity.type
_entity.pdbx_description
1 polymer ?
#
loop_
_entity_poly.entity_id
_entity_poly.type
_entity_poly.pdbx_seq_one_letter_code
_entity_poly.pdbx_strand_id
1 'polypeptide(L)'
;MKSLADYIHHLGLKAGIYSEAGKNTCGHYYDDEGDNGKGVGLYGHEKEDLIMYLKEWGYDFIKVDYCGGIHLALDEQTQYTKIGHIIEQIRREEHRPIVYNVCRWQFPGEWVATIADSWRTGGDITPDFESVLYQIDRIKPLRRFCMPGHVNDLDMLQVGNGMSKNEDEAHFAMWCMMSTPLMLGCDLTKISKELIDLVSNEELIAINQDSACLQAFVVKEILSKDDTQCLAEVWVKNLGKDSSNSKAVAFLNRSTTPVKITVTPEELGLVGELKVRDVLLHKDLNNFNFEVEVPAHSCKVYRMEASDSCFVQEISTILPEYIESRYSLNELRKDAILIDVRDTEDFKTYHLEHAIHLPYQEIYHRIKSMVPDIHQEIIFYCNTGKKSSQAARNVFYLGYRNVHFCALYI
;
A
#
# COMPACT_ATOMS: atom_id res chain seq x y z
N MET A 1 -4.56 -9.11 30.40
CA MET A 1 -5.12 -8.24 29.34
C MET A 1 -6.61 -8.47 29.07
N LYS A 2 -7.21 -9.62 29.41
CA LYS A 2 -8.67 -9.86 29.27
C LYS A 2 -9.56 -8.70 29.75
N SER A 3 -9.28 -8.13 30.93
CA SER A 3 -10.08 -7.03 31.48
C SER A 3 -10.17 -5.81 30.57
N LEU A 4 -9.11 -5.53 29.77
CA LEU A 4 -9.13 -4.45 28.79
C LEU A 4 -9.99 -4.81 27.58
N ALA A 5 -9.88 -6.04 27.06
CA ALA A 5 -10.75 -6.51 25.98
C ALA A 5 -12.22 -6.48 26.40
N ASP A 6 -12.55 -6.99 27.59
CA ASP A 6 -13.91 -6.96 28.16
C ASP A 6 -14.45 -5.51 28.26
N TYR A 7 -13.61 -4.56 28.67
CA TYR A 7 -13.98 -3.15 28.72
C TYR A 7 -14.27 -2.58 27.32
N ILE A 8 -13.41 -2.86 26.33
CA ILE A 8 -13.60 -2.44 24.94
C ILE A 8 -14.91 -3.03 24.37
N HIS A 9 -15.18 -4.32 24.63
CA HIS A 9 -16.41 -4.98 24.22
C HIS A 9 -17.65 -4.39 24.92
N HIS A 10 -17.55 -4.00 26.19
CA HIS A 10 -18.64 -3.33 26.90
C HIS A 10 -19.05 -2.00 26.26
N LEU A 11 -18.12 -1.34 25.56
CA LEU A 11 -18.38 -0.14 24.75
C LEU A 11 -18.97 -0.45 23.36
N GLY A 12 -19.18 -1.73 23.02
CA GLY A 12 -19.66 -2.16 21.71
C GLY A 12 -18.59 -2.17 20.61
N LEU A 13 -17.31 -2.04 20.98
CA LEU A 13 -16.16 -2.05 20.08
C LEU A 13 -15.50 -3.43 20.03
N LYS A 14 -14.56 -3.63 19.10
CA LYS A 14 -13.71 -4.82 19.01
C LYS A 14 -12.30 -4.52 19.53
N ALA A 15 -11.65 -5.52 20.13
CA ALA A 15 -10.32 -5.34 20.73
C ALA A 15 -9.21 -5.89 19.84
N GLY A 16 -8.12 -5.13 19.65
CA GLY A 16 -6.93 -5.56 18.91
C GLY A 16 -5.69 -5.69 19.78
N ILE A 17 -4.80 -6.63 19.46
CA ILE A 17 -3.50 -6.82 20.11
C ILE A 17 -2.36 -6.88 19.08
N TYR A 18 -1.13 -6.81 19.58
CA TYR A 18 0.10 -6.86 18.81
C TYR A 18 0.96 -8.04 19.28
N SER A 19 1.67 -8.66 18.35
CA SER A 19 2.78 -9.57 18.65
C SER A 19 3.84 -9.52 17.55
N GLU A 20 4.88 -10.35 17.67
CA GLU A 20 5.97 -10.46 16.70
C GLU A 20 6.17 -11.92 16.28
N ALA A 21 6.55 -12.15 15.02
CA ALA A 21 6.69 -13.50 14.45
C ALA A 21 7.92 -14.28 14.97
N GLY A 22 8.98 -13.57 15.34
CA GLY A 22 10.17 -14.07 16.02
C GLY A 22 10.05 -14.03 17.55
N LYS A 23 11.20 -13.92 18.24
CA LYS A 23 11.29 -14.01 19.72
C LYS A 23 11.19 -12.66 20.43
N ASN A 24 11.50 -11.56 19.75
CA ASN A 24 11.59 -10.23 20.36
C ASN A 24 10.92 -9.22 19.47
N THR A 25 10.20 -8.28 20.07
CA THR A 25 9.46 -7.24 19.36
C THR A 25 10.41 -6.19 18.76
N CYS A 26 9.87 -5.32 17.90
CA CYS A 26 10.62 -4.18 17.37
C CYS A 26 11.14 -3.24 18.46
N GLY A 27 10.38 -3.04 19.53
CA GLY A 27 10.81 -2.22 20.66
C GLY A 27 12.06 -2.73 21.37
N HIS A 28 12.38 -4.03 21.28
CA HIS A 28 13.66 -4.56 21.76
C HIS A 28 14.85 -4.11 20.91
N TYR A 29 14.66 -4.03 19.59
CA TYR A 29 15.74 -3.77 18.64
C TYR A 29 15.95 -2.29 18.35
N TYR A 30 14.90 -1.46 18.47
CA TYR A 30 14.91 -0.09 17.94
C TYR A 30 14.53 1.00 18.94
N ASP A 31 13.77 0.72 20.01
CA ASP A 31 13.15 1.79 20.80
C ASP A 31 13.99 2.26 22.01
N ASP A 32 15.21 1.74 22.23
CA ASP A 32 16.07 2.07 23.39
C ASP A 32 15.37 1.96 24.77
N GLU A 33 14.20 1.32 24.85
CA GLU A 33 13.36 1.18 26.05
C GLU A 33 13.81 0.04 26.98
N GLY A 34 15.04 -0.45 26.84
CA GLY A 34 15.58 -1.56 27.64
C GLY A 34 14.98 -2.93 27.28
N ASP A 35 14.63 -3.74 28.29
CA ASP A 35 14.20 -5.14 28.10
C ASP A 35 12.70 -5.30 27.72
N ASN A 36 11.93 -4.22 27.55
CA ASN A 36 10.46 -4.25 27.40
C ASN A 36 9.93 -5.00 26.16
N GLY A 37 10.78 -5.32 25.18
CA GLY A 37 10.44 -6.10 23.99
C GLY A 37 11.08 -7.50 23.91
N LYS A 38 11.87 -7.88 24.91
CA LYS A 38 12.69 -9.10 24.88
C LYS A 38 11.89 -10.31 25.34
N GLY A 39 11.86 -11.37 24.53
CA GLY A 39 11.12 -12.60 24.82
C GLY A 39 9.60 -12.45 24.74
N VAL A 40 9.11 -11.40 24.05
CA VAL A 40 7.68 -11.07 23.93
C VAL A 40 7.16 -11.29 22.49
N GLY A 41 7.83 -12.15 21.72
CA GLY A 41 7.39 -12.61 20.39
C GLY A 41 6.86 -14.05 20.43
N LEU A 42 6.12 -14.45 19.40
CA LEU A 42 5.42 -15.75 19.33
C LEU A 42 6.34 -16.96 19.12
N TYR A 43 7.59 -16.76 18.67
CA TYR A 43 8.42 -17.87 18.21
C TYR A 43 8.71 -18.89 19.30
N GLY A 44 8.26 -20.14 19.09
CA GLY A 44 8.36 -21.24 20.06
C GLY A 44 7.17 -21.36 21.02
N HIS A 45 6.25 -20.40 21.00
CA HIS A 45 5.05 -20.33 21.83
C HIS A 45 3.80 -19.95 21.01
N GLU A 46 3.83 -20.12 19.68
CA GLU A 46 2.82 -19.53 18.79
C GLU A 46 1.42 -20.01 19.16
N LYS A 47 1.25 -21.28 19.49
CA LYS A 47 -0.06 -21.84 19.81
C LYS A 47 -0.56 -21.39 21.17
N GLU A 48 0.29 -21.46 22.18
CA GLU A 48 -0.01 -21.09 23.56
C GLU A 48 -0.41 -19.61 23.64
N ASP A 49 0.39 -18.73 23.04
CA ASP A 49 0.15 -17.29 23.07
C ASP A 49 -1.09 -16.90 22.25
N LEU A 50 -1.29 -17.48 21.07
CA LEU A 50 -2.49 -17.18 20.26
C LEU A 50 -3.78 -17.67 20.94
N ILE A 51 -3.76 -18.82 21.62
CA ILE A 51 -4.89 -19.27 22.45
C ILE A 51 -5.14 -18.27 23.59
N MET A 52 -4.10 -17.86 24.30
CA MET A 52 -4.24 -16.89 25.38
C MET A 52 -4.81 -15.55 24.88
N TYR A 53 -4.25 -14.99 23.80
CA TYR A 53 -4.66 -13.70 23.26
C TYR A 53 -6.06 -13.74 22.67
N LEU A 54 -6.30 -14.68 21.78
CA LEU A 54 -7.51 -14.67 20.97
C LEU A 54 -8.64 -15.34 21.73
N LYS A 55 -8.45 -16.53 22.32
CA LYS A 55 -9.52 -17.29 22.96
C LYS A 55 -9.75 -16.90 24.42
N GLU A 56 -8.71 -16.90 25.24
CA GLU A 56 -8.88 -16.66 26.69
C GLU A 56 -9.11 -15.19 27.02
N TRP A 57 -8.39 -14.28 26.36
CA TRP A 57 -8.55 -12.84 26.56
C TRP A 57 -9.59 -12.21 25.63
N GLY A 58 -9.96 -12.87 24.54
CA GLY A 58 -11.06 -12.42 23.66
C GLY A 58 -10.68 -11.35 22.63
N TYR A 59 -9.40 -11.18 22.27
CA TYR A 59 -9.01 -10.20 21.24
C TYR A 59 -9.48 -10.62 19.84
N ASP A 60 -10.02 -9.66 19.08
CA ASP A 60 -10.68 -9.83 17.77
C ASP A 60 -9.80 -9.43 16.59
N PHE A 61 -8.64 -8.83 16.86
CA PHE A 61 -7.66 -8.42 15.87
C PHE A 61 -6.27 -8.71 16.41
N ILE A 62 -5.37 -9.19 15.54
CA ILE A 62 -3.94 -9.30 15.86
C ILE A 62 -3.10 -8.79 14.70
N LYS A 63 -2.19 -7.85 15.01
CA LYS A 63 -1.06 -7.46 14.16
C LYS A 63 0.15 -8.29 14.56
N VAL A 64 0.78 -8.95 13.60
CA VAL A 64 2.02 -9.71 13.83
C VAL A 64 3.16 -9.08 13.03
N ASP A 65 4.14 -8.57 13.75
CA ASP A 65 5.33 -7.89 13.22
C ASP A 65 6.47 -8.85 12.86
N TYR A 66 7.58 -8.34 12.30
CA TYR A 66 8.68 -9.21 11.80
C TYR A 66 10.10 -8.88 12.27
N CYS A 67 10.31 -8.01 13.27
CA CYS A 67 11.66 -7.61 13.71
C CYS A 67 12.50 -8.80 14.20
N GLY A 68 12.01 -9.54 15.19
CA GLY A 68 12.66 -10.75 15.66
C GLY A 68 12.75 -11.85 14.60
N GLY A 69 11.79 -11.91 13.67
CA GLY A 69 11.84 -12.80 12.51
C GLY A 69 13.09 -12.57 11.65
N ILE A 70 13.41 -11.31 11.34
CA ILE A 70 14.64 -10.94 10.61
C ILE A 70 15.89 -11.38 11.39
N HIS A 71 15.96 -11.06 12.68
CA HIS A 71 17.15 -11.36 13.50
C HIS A 71 17.38 -12.86 13.69
N LEU A 72 16.33 -13.67 13.60
CA LEU A 72 16.42 -15.13 13.63
C LEU A 72 16.60 -15.76 12.24
N ALA A 73 16.67 -14.93 11.19
CA ALA A 73 16.71 -15.38 9.80
C ALA A 73 15.60 -16.38 9.46
N LEU A 74 14.38 -16.13 9.94
CA LEU A 74 13.23 -16.98 9.65
C LEU A 74 12.77 -16.81 8.21
N ASP A 75 12.27 -17.90 7.63
CA ASP A 75 11.51 -17.85 6.39
C ASP A 75 10.10 -17.26 6.66
N GLU A 76 9.83 -16.08 6.09
CA GLU A 76 8.62 -15.31 6.37
C GLU A 76 7.35 -16.04 5.96
N GLN A 77 7.36 -16.71 4.80
CA GLN A 77 6.20 -17.46 4.33
C GLN A 77 5.87 -18.61 5.28
N THR A 78 6.87 -19.40 5.69
CA THR A 78 6.69 -20.52 6.62
C THR A 78 6.17 -20.04 7.96
N GLN A 79 6.78 -19.01 8.55
CA GLN A 79 6.41 -18.55 9.89
C GLN A 79 5.03 -17.90 9.91
N TYR A 80 4.72 -17.01 8.97
CA TYR A 80 3.39 -16.40 8.90
C TYR A 80 2.30 -17.41 8.55
N THR A 81 2.57 -18.39 7.69
CA THR A 81 1.60 -19.47 7.38
C THR A 81 1.30 -20.31 8.63
N LYS A 82 2.31 -20.65 9.43
CA LYS A 82 2.13 -21.37 10.71
C LYS A 82 1.21 -20.58 11.65
N ILE A 83 1.45 -19.29 11.81
CA ILE A 83 0.65 -18.38 12.65
C ILE A 83 -0.79 -18.29 12.11
N GLY A 84 -0.96 -18.04 10.82
CA GLY A 84 -2.27 -17.94 10.17
C GLY A 84 -3.12 -19.20 10.31
N HIS A 85 -2.52 -20.39 10.19
CA HIS A 85 -3.24 -21.66 10.42
C HIS A 85 -3.77 -21.81 11.85
N ILE A 86 -2.99 -21.39 12.86
CA ILE A 86 -3.43 -21.42 14.26
C ILE A 86 -4.57 -20.42 14.47
N ILE A 87 -4.45 -19.21 13.94
CA ILE A 87 -5.51 -18.17 14.03
C ILE A 87 -6.80 -18.67 13.37
N GLU A 88 -6.72 -19.26 12.19
CA GLU A 88 -7.89 -19.80 11.48
C GLU A 88 -8.53 -20.97 12.24
N GLN A 89 -7.73 -21.82 12.90
CA GLN A 89 -8.26 -22.85 13.79
C GLN A 89 -9.07 -22.22 14.94
N ILE A 90 -8.50 -21.22 15.63
CA ILE A 90 -9.18 -20.52 16.74
C ILE A 90 -10.45 -19.83 16.23
N ARG A 91 -10.39 -19.16 15.08
CA ARG A 91 -11.52 -18.49 14.44
C ARG A 91 -12.70 -19.44 14.22
N ARG A 92 -12.43 -20.68 13.77
CA ARG A 92 -13.44 -21.73 13.56
C ARG A 92 -14.00 -22.27 14.86
N GLU A 93 -13.16 -22.51 15.86
CA GLU A 93 -13.57 -23.03 17.18
C GLU A 93 -14.45 -22.03 17.95
N GLU A 94 -14.08 -20.75 17.89
CA GLU A 94 -14.77 -19.68 18.63
C GLU A 94 -16.00 -19.12 17.89
N HIS A 95 -16.19 -19.48 16.62
CA HIS A 95 -17.24 -18.96 15.75
C HIS A 95 -17.32 -17.41 15.76
N ARG A 96 -16.15 -16.77 15.83
CA ARG A 96 -15.98 -15.33 16.00
C ARG A 96 -15.09 -14.76 14.91
N PRO A 97 -15.41 -13.60 14.32
CA PRO A 97 -14.52 -12.92 13.39
C PRO A 97 -13.25 -12.47 14.13
N ILE A 98 -12.11 -13.02 13.74
CA ILE A 98 -10.78 -12.62 14.22
C ILE A 98 -9.97 -12.14 13.01
N VAL A 99 -9.53 -10.89 13.02
CA VAL A 99 -8.77 -10.28 11.93
C VAL A 99 -7.27 -10.48 12.15
N TYR A 100 -6.58 -10.95 11.12
CA TYR A 100 -5.14 -11.18 11.11
C TYR A 100 -4.45 -10.23 10.13
N ASN A 101 -3.58 -9.36 10.68
CA ASN A 101 -2.73 -8.45 9.93
C ASN A 101 -1.27 -8.92 9.95
N VAL A 102 -0.69 -9.06 8.77
CA VAL A 102 0.73 -9.40 8.55
C VAL A 102 1.53 -8.10 8.38
N CYS A 103 2.45 -7.85 9.31
CA CYS A 103 3.28 -6.65 9.30
C CYS A 103 4.74 -7.05 9.12
N ARG A 104 5.22 -7.08 7.89
CA ARG A 104 6.67 -7.09 7.64
C ARG A 104 7.19 -5.82 6.98
N TRP A 105 6.39 -4.77 6.82
CA TRP A 105 6.78 -3.49 6.19
C TRP A 105 7.08 -3.53 4.66
N GLN A 106 6.60 -4.55 3.95
CA GLN A 106 6.56 -4.66 2.47
C GLN A 106 5.57 -5.73 2.09
N PHE A 107 5.10 -5.72 0.85
CA PHE A 107 4.34 -6.84 0.31
C PHE A 107 5.18 -8.14 0.37
N PRO A 108 4.80 -9.12 1.22
CA PRO A 108 5.63 -10.30 1.47
C PRO A 108 5.51 -11.36 0.36
N GLY A 109 4.57 -11.16 -0.57
CA GLY A 109 4.33 -12.02 -1.72
C GLY A 109 2.88 -12.48 -1.78
N GLU A 110 2.49 -13.00 -2.94
CA GLU A 110 1.08 -13.34 -3.26
C GLU A 110 0.48 -14.37 -2.29
N TRP A 111 1.32 -15.19 -1.66
CA TRP A 111 0.89 -16.19 -0.67
C TRP A 111 0.19 -15.60 0.55
N VAL A 112 0.44 -14.32 0.88
CA VAL A 112 -0.17 -13.71 2.07
C VAL A 112 -1.69 -13.59 1.95
N ALA A 113 -2.19 -13.40 0.72
CA ALA A 113 -3.61 -13.27 0.43
C ALA A 113 -4.39 -14.57 0.73
N THR A 114 -3.71 -15.71 0.92
CA THR A 114 -4.38 -16.98 1.25
C THR A 114 -4.40 -17.28 2.75
N ILE A 115 -3.70 -16.50 3.57
CA ILE A 115 -3.54 -16.79 5.00
C ILE A 115 -3.90 -15.64 5.95
N ALA A 116 -4.02 -14.39 5.46
CA ALA A 116 -4.25 -13.20 6.28
C ALA A 116 -5.32 -12.30 5.67
N ASP A 117 -5.96 -11.49 6.51
CA ASP A 117 -7.04 -10.58 6.08
C ASP A 117 -6.49 -9.21 5.62
N SER A 118 -5.29 -8.84 6.09
CA SER A 118 -4.56 -7.66 5.61
C SER A 118 -3.06 -7.81 5.75
N TRP A 119 -2.29 -7.04 4.97
CA TRP A 119 -0.83 -7.07 5.03
C TRP A 119 -0.21 -5.71 4.68
N ARG A 120 0.78 -5.30 5.47
CA ARG A 120 1.51 -4.05 5.26
C ARG A 120 2.25 -4.10 3.92
N THR A 121 2.02 -3.12 3.06
CA THR A 121 2.65 -3.07 1.73
C THR A 121 3.93 -2.26 1.69
N GLY A 122 4.23 -1.48 2.73
CA GLY A 122 5.44 -0.68 2.85
C GLY A 122 5.88 -0.32 4.26
N GLY A 123 6.95 0.47 4.35
CA GLY A 123 7.55 1.01 5.58
C GLY A 123 6.56 1.76 6.46
N ASP A 124 6.96 2.13 7.68
CA ASP A 124 6.07 2.88 8.56
C ASP A 124 5.81 4.28 8.02
N ILE A 125 4.55 4.71 8.05
CA ILE A 125 4.15 6.04 7.59
C ILE A 125 4.47 7.10 8.64
N THR A 126 5.00 8.23 8.18
CA THR A 126 5.32 9.42 8.97
C THR A 126 4.34 10.56 8.64
N PRO A 127 4.13 11.53 9.56
CA PRO A 127 3.15 12.60 9.38
C PRO A 127 3.65 13.71 8.44
N ASP A 128 4.02 13.32 7.22
CA ASP A 128 4.40 14.21 6.12
C ASP A 128 3.85 13.67 4.79
N PHE A 129 3.60 14.58 3.86
CA PHE A 129 2.91 14.22 2.62
C PHE A 129 3.75 13.36 1.67
N GLU A 130 5.08 13.44 1.74
CA GLU A 130 5.96 12.56 0.96
C GLU A 130 5.80 11.10 1.40
N SER A 131 5.65 10.86 2.70
CA SER A 131 5.34 9.54 3.27
C SER A 131 3.95 9.03 2.86
N VAL A 132 2.95 9.92 2.78
CA VAL A 132 1.62 9.59 2.24
C VAL A 132 1.72 9.15 0.77
N LEU A 133 2.41 9.94 -0.07
CA LEU A 133 2.61 9.62 -1.48
C LEU A 133 3.43 8.34 -1.66
N TYR A 134 4.43 8.11 -0.81
CA TYR A 134 5.21 6.88 -0.77
C TYR A 134 4.30 5.65 -0.66
N GLN A 135 3.32 5.64 0.26
CA GLN A 135 2.42 4.48 0.42
C GLN A 135 1.48 4.33 -0.78
N ILE A 136 0.97 5.44 -1.31
CA ILE A 136 0.09 5.46 -2.51
C ILE A 136 0.81 4.88 -3.72
N ASP A 137 2.08 5.19 -3.93
CA ASP A 137 2.85 4.66 -5.06
C ASP A 137 3.12 3.16 -4.92
N ARG A 138 3.42 2.69 -3.70
CA ARG A 138 3.70 1.28 -3.43
C ARG A 138 2.55 0.34 -3.68
N ILE A 139 1.31 0.82 -3.51
CA ILE A 139 0.13 -0.05 -3.64
C ILE A 139 -0.37 -0.17 -5.09
N LYS A 140 0.04 0.71 -6.01
CA LYS A 140 -0.32 0.66 -7.45
C LYS A 140 -0.22 -0.76 -8.07
N PRO A 141 0.86 -1.54 -7.90
CA PRO A 141 0.95 -2.90 -8.47
C PRO A 141 0.03 -3.93 -7.85
N LEU A 142 -0.48 -3.66 -6.65
CA LEU A 142 -1.04 -4.64 -5.73
C LEU A 142 -2.57 -4.69 -5.76
N ARG A 143 -3.21 -3.87 -6.60
CA ARG A 143 -4.67 -3.82 -6.78
C ARG A 143 -5.32 -5.20 -6.91
N ARG A 144 -4.67 -6.13 -7.63
CA ARG A 144 -5.16 -7.50 -7.86
C ARG A 144 -5.33 -8.34 -6.58
N PHE A 145 -4.69 -7.94 -5.49
CA PHE A 145 -4.75 -8.64 -4.19
C PHE A 145 -5.77 -8.01 -3.24
N CYS A 146 -6.40 -6.90 -3.62
CA CYS A 146 -7.46 -6.28 -2.84
C CYS A 146 -8.82 -6.87 -3.25
N MET A 147 -9.46 -7.59 -2.34
CA MET A 147 -10.74 -8.25 -2.53
C MET A 147 -11.47 -8.40 -1.18
N PRO A 148 -12.77 -8.74 -1.14
CA PRO A 148 -13.50 -8.85 0.11
C PRO A 148 -12.80 -9.80 1.10
N GLY A 149 -12.48 -9.30 2.29
CA GLY A 149 -11.77 -10.03 3.34
C GLY A 149 -10.24 -10.04 3.23
N HIS A 150 -9.65 -9.50 2.16
CA HIS A 150 -8.21 -9.49 1.93
C HIS A 150 -7.76 -8.15 1.33
N VAL A 151 -7.09 -7.32 2.13
CA VAL A 151 -6.74 -5.95 1.73
C VAL A 151 -5.27 -5.62 1.90
N ASN A 152 -4.76 -4.81 0.97
CA ASN A 152 -3.47 -4.16 1.11
C ASN A 152 -3.55 -3.08 2.21
N ASP A 153 -2.57 -3.08 3.12
CA ASP A 153 -2.48 -2.16 4.25
C ASP A 153 -1.40 -1.10 4.01
N LEU A 154 -1.82 0.17 3.82
CA LEU A 154 -0.95 1.34 3.64
C LEU A 154 -0.39 1.90 4.96
N ASP A 155 -0.61 1.19 6.07
CA ASP A 155 -0.31 1.65 7.43
C ASP A 155 -1.35 2.61 8.01
N MET A 156 -1.23 2.88 9.31
CA MET A 156 -2.16 3.67 10.10
C MET A 156 -2.26 5.13 9.62
N LEU A 157 -3.43 5.74 9.81
CA LEU A 157 -3.69 7.13 9.44
C LEU A 157 -2.92 8.10 10.34
N GLN A 158 -2.08 8.94 9.72
CA GLN A 158 -1.41 10.09 10.34
C GLN A 158 -2.24 11.40 10.33
N VAL A 159 -3.53 11.33 10.01
CA VAL A 159 -4.39 12.53 10.02
C VAL A 159 -4.39 13.19 11.39
N GLY A 160 -4.20 14.50 11.44
CA GLY A 160 -4.11 15.25 12.70
C GLY A 160 -2.78 15.15 13.46
N ASN A 161 -1.76 14.49 12.91
CA ASN A 161 -0.44 14.37 13.53
C ASN A 161 0.59 15.41 13.03
N GLY A 162 0.15 16.48 12.35
CA GLY A 162 0.99 17.64 12.04
C GLY A 162 0.99 18.10 10.58
N MET A 163 0.35 17.36 9.68
CA MET A 163 0.17 17.79 8.29
C MET A 163 -0.83 18.95 8.17
N SER A 164 -0.81 19.63 7.02
CA SER A 164 -1.81 20.66 6.71
C SER A 164 -3.19 20.06 6.49
N LYS A 165 -4.23 20.90 6.58
CA LYS A 165 -5.62 20.47 6.33
C LYS A 165 -5.79 19.78 4.96
N ASN A 166 -5.18 20.34 3.91
CA ASN A 166 -5.28 19.77 2.56
C ASN A 166 -4.63 18.39 2.49
N GLU A 167 -3.50 18.22 3.17
CA GLU A 167 -2.77 16.94 3.21
C GLU A 167 -3.53 15.89 4.02
N ASP A 168 -4.12 16.27 5.17
CA ASP A 168 -5.00 15.39 5.96
C ASP A 168 -6.22 14.93 5.15
N GLU A 169 -6.89 15.85 4.45
CA GLU A 169 -8.02 15.54 3.57
C GLU A 169 -7.59 14.62 2.43
N ALA A 170 -6.45 14.90 1.78
CA ALA A 170 -5.91 14.08 0.71
C ALA A 170 -5.53 12.68 1.18
N HIS A 171 -4.87 12.58 2.33
CA HIS A 171 -4.47 11.35 2.98
C HIS A 171 -5.68 10.45 3.27
N PHE A 172 -6.68 10.98 4.00
CA PHE A 172 -7.88 10.22 4.32
C PHE A 172 -8.66 9.80 3.07
N ALA A 173 -8.81 10.72 2.11
CA ALA A 173 -9.51 10.45 0.86
C ALA A 173 -8.84 9.34 0.04
N MET A 174 -7.51 9.35 -0.05
CA MET A 174 -6.77 8.32 -0.80
C MET A 174 -6.80 6.97 -0.08
N TRP A 175 -6.74 6.92 1.25
CA TRP A 175 -6.96 5.68 2.00
C TRP A 175 -8.35 5.10 1.71
N CYS A 176 -9.37 5.96 1.62
CA CYS A 176 -10.72 5.54 1.24
C CYS A 176 -10.77 4.98 -0.19
N MET A 177 -10.09 5.63 -1.14
CA MET A 177 -9.96 5.16 -2.52
C MET A 177 -9.24 3.81 -2.62
N MET A 178 -8.32 3.49 -1.71
CA MET A 178 -7.54 2.26 -1.76
C MET A 178 -8.20 1.03 -1.11
N SER A 179 -9.36 1.18 -0.45
CA SER A 179 -9.98 0.08 0.35
C SER A 179 -9.05 -0.48 1.43
N THR A 180 -8.16 0.35 1.95
CA THR A 180 -7.23 -0.04 3.02
C THR A 180 -7.86 0.15 4.41
N PRO A 181 -7.35 -0.49 5.48
CA PRO A 181 -7.85 -0.25 6.83
C PRO A 181 -7.78 1.23 7.22
N LEU A 182 -8.87 1.76 7.78
CA LEU A 182 -8.92 3.13 8.32
C LEU A 182 -8.62 3.10 9.83
N MET A 183 -7.33 2.96 10.18
CA MET A 183 -6.87 2.91 11.57
C MET A 183 -6.34 4.28 12.02
N LEU A 184 -7.05 4.99 12.90
CA LEU A 184 -6.62 6.30 13.40
C LEU A 184 -5.38 6.18 14.30
N GLY A 185 -4.34 6.97 14.00
CA GLY A 185 -3.10 7.04 14.79
C GLY A 185 -2.92 8.32 15.61
N CYS A 186 -3.90 9.23 15.63
CA CYS A 186 -3.82 10.47 16.40
C CYS A 186 -4.32 10.31 17.84
N ASP A 187 -3.96 11.27 18.70
CA ASP A 187 -4.46 11.34 20.08
C ASP A 187 -5.94 11.76 20.10
N LEU A 188 -6.83 10.76 20.21
CA LEU A 188 -8.28 10.96 20.25
C LEU A 188 -8.76 11.81 21.43
N THR A 189 -7.95 12.00 22.47
CA THR A 189 -8.31 12.89 23.60
C THR A 189 -8.16 14.38 23.26
N LYS A 190 -7.45 14.68 22.16
CA LYS A 190 -7.16 16.03 21.68
C LYS A 190 -7.64 16.27 20.25
N ILE A 191 -8.44 15.36 19.70
CA ILE A 191 -8.91 15.46 18.32
C ILE A 191 -9.77 16.71 18.12
N SER A 192 -9.48 17.47 17.07
CA SER A 192 -10.25 18.67 16.72
C SER A 192 -11.60 18.28 16.10
N LYS A 193 -12.55 19.21 16.12
CA LYS A 193 -13.85 19.00 15.47
C LYS A 193 -13.68 18.83 13.96
N GLU A 194 -12.82 19.64 13.35
CA GLU A 194 -12.53 19.56 11.92
C GLU A 194 -11.99 18.18 11.53
N LEU A 195 -11.15 17.58 12.39
CA LEU A 195 -10.63 16.24 12.13
C LEU A 195 -11.71 15.17 12.34
N ILE A 196 -12.56 15.30 13.37
CA ILE A 196 -13.73 14.41 13.54
C ILE A 196 -14.57 14.46 12.26
N ASP A 197 -14.95 15.65 11.79
CA ASP A 197 -15.81 15.82 10.61
C ASP A 197 -15.18 15.15 9.36
N LEU A 198 -13.86 15.21 9.20
CA LEU A 198 -13.13 14.51 8.13
C LEU A 198 -13.19 12.99 8.29
N VAL A 199 -12.74 12.46 9.44
CA VAL A 199 -12.61 11.00 9.64
C VAL A 199 -13.96 10.31 9.84
N SER A 200 -15.03 11.08 10.07
CA SER A 200 -16.41 10.61 10.09
C SER A 200 -17.18 10.94 8.80
N ASN A 201 -16.51 11.35 7.72
CA ASN A 201 -17.17 11.58 6.43
C ASN A 201 -17.75 10.26 5.89
N GLU A 202 -19.08 10.11 6.02
CA GLU A 202 -19.79 8.88 5.65
C GLU A 202 -19.68 8.54 4.16
N GLU A 203 -19.49 9.52 3.28
CA GLU A 203 -19.38 9.28 1.84
C GLU A 203 -18.00 8.73 1.45
N LEU A 204 -16.94 9.26 2.05
CA LEU A 204 -15.59 8.69 1.91
C LEU A 204 -15.51 7.30 2.54
N ILE A 205 -16.08 7.11 3.73
CA ILE A 205 -16.15 5.80 4.37
C ILE A 205 -16.96 4.82 3.52
N ALA A 206 -18.08 5.23 2.91
CA ALA A 206 -18.84 4.38 2.01
C ALA A 206 -18.05 3.99 0.75
N ILE A 207 -17.19 4.88 0.24
CA ILE A 207 -16.25 4.52 -0.82
C ILE A 207 -15.26 3.47 -0.31
N ASN A 208 -14.67 3.64 0.88
CA ASN A 208 -13.74 2.67 1.47
C ASN A 208 -14.39 1.29 1.70
N GLN A 209 -15.61 1.28 2.23
CA GLN A 209 -16.38 0.11 2.64
C GLN A 209 -17.27 -0.47 1.52
N ASP A 210 -17.05 -0.05 0.27
CA ASP A 210 -17.77 -0.58 -0.88
C ASP A 210 -17.65 -2.11 -0.94
N SER A 211 -18.78 -2.80 -1.17
CA SER A 211 -18.86 -4.26 -1.06
C SER A 211 -18.01 -5.01 -2.09
N ALA A 212 -17.63 -4.37 -3.20
CA ALA A 212 -16.72 -4.97 -4.16
C ALA A 212 -15.29 -5.03 -3.65
N CYS A 213 -14.95 -4.20 -2.65
CA CYS A 213 -13.63 -4.09 -2.05
C CYS A 213 -12.52 -3.87 -3.10
N LEU A 214 -12.84 -3.15 -4.18
CA LEU A 214 -11.88 -2.87 -5.25
C LEU A 214 -10.96 -1.72 -4.84
N GLN A 215 -9.68 -1.83 -5.17
CA GLN A 215 -8.75 -0.72 -5.04
C GLN A 215 -8.86 0.21 -6.25
N ALA A 216 -8.73 1.53 -6.03
CA ALA A 216 -8.61 2.49 -7.12
C ALA A 216 -7.34 2.29 -7.96
N PHE A 217 -7.37 2.75 -9.20
CA PHE A 217 -6.26 2.69 -10.13
C PHE A 217 -6.06 4.01 -10.88
N VAL A 218 -4.83 4.27 -11.32
CA VAL A 218 -4.48 5.49 -12.05
C VAL A 218 -4.94 5.38 -13.51
N VAL A 219 -5.68 6.38 -13.97
CA VAL A 219 -6.13 6.50 -15.36
C VAL A 219 -5.42 7.63 -16.11
N LYS A 220 -4.85 8.60 -15.39
CA LYS A 220 -4.11 9.72 -15.97
C LYS A 220 -3.03 10.22 -15.02
N GLU A 221 -1.87 10.55 -15.57
CA GLU A 221 -0.80 11.29 -14.90
C GLU A 221 -0.62 12.64 -15.59
N ILE A 222 -0.38 13.68 -14.81
CA ILE A 222 0.00 15.01 -15.29
C ILE A 222 1.47 15.20 -14.95
N LEU A 223 2.32 15.23 -15.99
CA LEU A 223 3.77 15.36 -15.82
C LEU A 223 4.20 16.84 -15.89
N SER A 224 5.38 17.12 -15.36
CA SER A 224 6.11 18.37 -15.60
C SER A 224 6.43 18.54 -17.09
N LYS A 225 6.77 19.76 -17.51
CA LYS A 225 7.03 20.07 -18.93
C LYS A 225 8.18 19.29 -19.55
N ASP A 226 9.09 18.80 -18.72
CA ASP A 226 10.25 17.98 -19.10
C ASP A 226 10.00 16.49 -18.85
N ASP A 227 8.78 16.10 -18.48
CA ASP A 227 8.35 14.74 -18.16
C ASP A 227 9.12 14.08 -17.00
N THR A 228 9.82 14.89 -16.18
CA THR A 228 10.66 14.41 -15.06
C THR A 228 9.90 14.18 -13.75
N GLN A 229 8.71 14.75 -13.58
CA GLN A 229 7.98 14.70 -12.31
C GLN A 229 6.48 14.49 -12.56
N CYS A 230 5.88 13.56 -11.82
CA CYS A 230 4.44 13.42 -11.77
C CYS A 230 3.86 14.50 -10.82
N LEU A 231 3.22 15.51 -11.38
CA LEU A 231 2.65 16.64 -10.63
C LEU A 231 1.27 16.31 -10.06
N ALA A 232 0.47 15.52 -10.78
CA ALA A 232 -0.85 15.12 -10.34
C ALA A 232 -1.31 13.81 -11.01
N GLU A 233 -2.31 13.17 -10.41
CA GLU A 233 -2.87 11.90 -10.87
C GLU A 233 -4.40 11.92 -10.80
N VAL A 234 -5.02 11.22 -11.74
CA VAL A 234 -6.45 10.91 -11.71
C VAL A 234 -6.62 9.42 -11.45
N TRP A 235 -7.39 9.12 -10.42
CA TRP A 235 -7.64 7.77 -9.93
C TRP A 235 -9.13 7.42 -10.08
N VAL A 236 -9.41 6.18 -10.46
CA VAL A 236 -10.76 5.65 -10.59
C VAL A 236 -10.90 4.40 -9.73
N LYS A 237 -12.00 4.33 -8.96
CA LYS A 237 -12.45 3.12 -8.27
C LYS A 237 -13.83 2.75 -8.79
N ASN A 238 -13.97 1.55 -9.31
CA ASN A 238 -15.28 1.01 -9.65
C ASN A 238 -16.02 0.64 -8.36
N LEU A 239 -17.29 1.06 -8.23
CA LEU A 239 -18.10 0.82 -7.03
C LEU A 239 -19.10 -0.33 -7.29
N GLY A 240 -19.24 -1.24 -6.33
CA GLY A 240 -20.19 -2.35 -6.36
C GLY A 240 -19.78 -3.55 -7.24
N LYS A 241 -19.06 -3.32 -8.35
CA LYS A 241 -18.49 -4.37 -9.24
C LYS A 241 -17.43 -3.78 -10.17
N ASP A 242 -16.64 -4.63 -10.83
CA ASP A 242 -15.56 -4.17 -11.71
C ASP A 242 -16.05 -3.44 -12.98
N SER A 243 -17.12 -3.93 -13.62
CA SER A 243 -17.76 -3.27 -14.78
C SER A 243 -18.83 -2.24 -14.39
N SER A 244 -18.58 -1.46 -13.34
CA SER A 244 -19.57 -0.52 -12.81
C SER A 244 -19.60 0.81 -13.58
N ASN A 245 -20.81 1.31 -13.81
CA ASN A 245 -21.11 2.68 -14.24
C ASN A 245 -21.20 3.67 -13.05
N SER A 246 -21.07 3.19 -11.81
CA SER A 246 -20.87 4.01 -10.63
C SER A 246 -19.41 3.92 -10.19
N LYS A 247 -18.75 5.06 -10.09
CA LYS A 247 -17.31 5.16 -9.82
C LYS A 247 -17.03 6.24 -8.78
N ALA A 248 -16.00 6.04 -7.97
CA ALA A 248 -15.34 7.14 -7.28
C ALA A 248 -14.15 7.60 -8.12
N VAL A 249 -13.98 8.92 -8.27
CA VAL A 249 -12.93 9.55 -9.06
C VAL A 249 -12.19 10.53 -8.18
N ALA A 250 -10.88 10.33 -8.02
CA ALA A 250 -10.02 11.19 -7.22
C ALA A 250 -9.00 11.92 -8.09
N PHE A 251 -8.89 13.23 -7.89
CA PHE A 251 -7.89 14.10 -8.51
C PHE A 251 -6.87 14.47 -7.44
N LEU A 252 -5.72 13.79 -7.43
CA LEU A 252 -4.66 13.96 -6.45
C LEU A 252 -3.58 14.91 -7.01
N ASN A 253 -3.39 16.06 -6.37
CA ASN A 253 -2.24 16.93 -6.66
C ASN A 253 -1.08 16.58 -5.75
N ARG A 254 0.01 16.13 -6.36
CA ARG A 254 1.24 15.69 -5.70
C ARG A 254 2.23 16.83 -5.51
N SER A 255 2.04 17.94 -6.22
CA SER A 255 2.96 19.07 -6.25
C SER A 255 2.62 20.15 -5.22
N THR A 256 3.61 20.98 -4.92
CA THR A 256 3.53 22.12 -3.98
C THR A 256 2.81 23.34 -4.55
N THR A 257 2.23 23.22 -5.75
CA THR A 257 1.51 24.31 -6.44
C THR A 257 0.18 23.81 -7.01
N PRO A 258 -0.84 24.67 -7.19
CA PRO A 258 -2.08 24.24 -7.80
C PRO A 258 -1.88 23.67 -9.21
N VAL A 259 -2.55 22.56 -9.50
CA VAL A 259 -2.54 21.89 -10.81
C VAL A 259 -3.94 21.90 -11.40
N LYS A 260 -4.04 22.26 -12.67
CA LYS A 260 -5.27 22.16 -13.44
C LYS A 260 -5.24 20.88 -14.26
N ILE A 261 -6.25 20.03 -14.05
CA ILE A 261 -6.33 18.68 -14.63
C ILE A 261 -7.57 18.61 -15.51
N THR A 262 -7.38 18.26 -16.78
CA THR A 262 -8.48 18.08 -17.73
C THR A 262 -8.63 16.60 -18.08
N VAL A 263 -9.85 16.08 -17.96
CA VAL A 263 -10.19 14.72 -18.38
C VAL A 263 -11.44 14.70 -19.27
N THR A 264 -11.67 13.62 -20.00
CA THR A 264 -12.98 13.31 -20.59
C THR A 264 -13.72 12.27 -19.75
N PRO A 265 -15.07 12.21 -19.84
CA PRO A 265 -15.84 11.14 -19.18
C PRO A 265 -15.35 9.73 -19.56
N GLU A 266 -14.96 9.51 -20.81
CA GLU A 266 -14.49 8.23 -21.33
C GLU A 266 -13.14 7.82 -20.73
N GLU A 267 -12.22 8.78 -20.47
CA GLU A 267 -10.98 8.52 -19.72
C GLU A 267 -11.27 8.00 -18.30
N LEU A 268 -12.44 8.35 -17.74
CA LEU A 268 -12.90 7.88 -16.44
C LEU A 268 -13.76 6.60 -16.54
N GLY A 269 -14.05 6.13 -17.76
CA GLY A 269 -14.89 4.96 -18.01
C GLY A 269 -16.38 5.21 -17.91
N LEU A 270 -16.82 6.45 -18.12
CA LEU A 270 -18.20 6.90 -17.95
C LEU A 270 -18.79 7.32 -19.31
N VAL A 271 -19.98 6.83 -19.64
CA VAL A 271 -20.63 7.11 -20.93
C VAL A 271 -22.10 7.52 -20.73
N GLY A 272 -22.49 8.59 -21.45
CA GLY A 272 -23.86 9.09 -21.51
C GLY A 272 -24.22 10.07 -20.40
N GLU A 273 -25.44 10.00 -19.88
CA GLU A 273 -25.93 10.94 -18.86
C GLU A 273 -25.18 10.74 -17.54
N LEU A 274 -24.74 11.84 -16.92
CA LEU A 274 -23.85 11.81 -15.76
C LEU A 274 -24.45 12.54 -14.55
N LYS A 275 -24.37 11.89 -13.39
CA LYS A 275 -24.57 12.50 -12.07
C LYS A 275 -23.22 12.57 -11.36
N VAL A 276 -22.89 13.74 -10.82
CA VAL A 276 -21.65 13.97 -10.09
C VAL A 276 -21.96 14.52 -8.71
N ARG A 277 -21.32 13.94 -7.69
CA ARG A 277 -21.39 14.39 -6.31
C ARG A 277 -19.97 14.62 -5.78
N ASP A 278 -19.71 15.82 -5.30
CA ASP A 278 -18.50 16.13 -4.53
C ASP A 278 -18.69 15.60 -3.11
N VAL A 279 -17.88 14.60 -2.73
CA VAL A 279 -18.06 13.87 -1.45
C VAL A 279 -17.41 14.59 -0.27
N LEU A 280 -16.49 15.53 -0.54
CA LEU A 280 -15.89 16.38 0.49
C LEU A 280 -16.82 17.56 0.81
N LEU A 281 -17.50 18.11 -0.20
CA LEU A 281 -18.46 19.20 -0.03
C LEU A 281 -19.90 18.73 0.20
N HIS A 282 -20.16 17.42 0.16
CA HIS A 282 -21.49 16.81 0.28
C HIS A 282 -22.53 17.40 -0.69
N LYS A 283 -22.10 17.67 -1.93
CA LYS A 283 -22.88 18.48 -2.88
C LYS A 283 -22.97 17.83 -4.26
N ASP A 284 -24.20 17.77 -4.78
CA ASP A 284 -24.44 17.39 -6.17
C ASP A 284 -24.06 18.53 -7.12
N LEU A 285 -23.36 18.19 -8.20
CA LEU A 285 -22.84 19.13 -9.19
C LEU A 285 -23.56 18.95 -10.52
N ASN A 286 -24.37 19.95 -10.88
CA ASN A 286 -24.98 20.04 -12.20
C ASN A 286 -23.96 20.60 -13.20
N ASN A 287 -23.90 20.03 -14.41
CA ASN A 287 -22.97 20.45 -15.48
C ASN A 287 -21.50 20.47 -15.01
N PHE A 288 -21.03 19.34 -14.47
CA PHE A 288 -19.67 19.20 -13.98
C PHE A 288 -18.63 19.61 -15.04
N ASN A 289 -17.70 20.50 -14.67
CA ASN A 289 -16.55 20.87 -15.50
C ASN A 289 -15.43 19.85 -15.27
N PHE A 290 -15.02 19.15 -16.33
CA PHE A 290 -13.93 18.18 -16.27
C PHE A 290 -12.53 18.80 -16.32
N GLU A 291 -12.44 20.13 -16.35
CA GLU A 291 -11.23 20.86 -15.99
C GLU A 291 -11.28 21.20 -14.49
N VAL A 292 -10.59 20.38 -13.69
CA VAL A 292 -10.56 20.48 -12.23
C VAL A 292 -9.25 21.13 -11.80
N GLU A 293 -9.33 22.29 -11.15
CA GLU A 293 -8.20 22.88 -10.44
C GLU A 293 -8.07 22.26 -9.04
N VAL A 294 -6.91 21.69 -8.73
CA VAL A 294 -6.63 21.03 -7.45
C VAL A 294 -5.52 21.81 -6.73
N PRO A 295 -5.74 22.32 -5.50
CA PRO A 295 -4.71 23.00 -4.73
C PRO A 295 -3.48 22.13 -4.48
N ALA A 296 -2.37 22.75 -4.07
CA ALA A 296 -1.16 22.05 -3.66
C ALA A 296 -1.46 21.01 -2.56
N HIS A 297 -0.86 19.83 -2.69
CA HIS A 297 -1.00 18.71 -1.75
C HIS A 297 -2.44 18.43 -1.32
N SER A 298 -3.36 18.40 -2.29
CA SER A 298 -4.78 18.23 -2.05
C SER A 298 -5.35 17.13 -2.94
N CYS A 299 -6.50 16.59 -2.54
CA CYS A 299 -7.25 15.62 -3.31
C CYS A 299 -8.70 16.09 -3.42
N LYS A 300 -9.27 16.04 -4.62
CA LYS A 300 -10.72 16.18 -4.82
C LYS A 300 -11.31 14.83 -5.16
N VAL A 301 -12.37 14.43 -4.47
CA VAL A 301 -13.05 13.15 -4.72
C VAL A 301 -14.49 13.38 -5.13
N TYR A 302 -14.88 12.69 -6.18
CA TYR A 302 -16.22 12.72 -6.73
C TYR A 302 -16.80 11.31 -6.79
N ARG A 303 -18.05 11.14 -6.38
CA ARG A 303 -18.85 9.99 -6.77
C ARG A 303 -19.57 10.33 -8.06
N MET A 304 -19.37 9.50 -9.07
CA MET A 304 -19.90 9.69 -10.42
C MET A 304 -20.74 8.47 -10.81
N GLU A 305 -21.93 8.70 -11.35
CA GLU A 305 -22.80 7.65 -11.89
C GLU A 305 -23.24 8.05 -13.29
N ALA A 306 -22.92 7.20 -14.26
CA ALA A 306 -23.27 7.39 -15.66
C ALA A 306 -24.36 6.42 -16.12
N SER A 307 -25.03 6.70 -17.24
CA SER A 307 -26.00 5.77 -17.84
C SER A 307 -25.36 4.47 -18.33
N ASP A 308 -24.08 4.51 -18.70
CA ASP A 308 -23.30 3.35 -19.14
C ASP A 308 -21.81 3.51 -18.77
N SER A 309 -21.01 2.47 -18.96
CA SER A 309 -19.57 2.46 -18.71
C SER A 309 -18.78 1.92 -19.90
N CYS A 310 -17.55 2.40 -20.05
CA CYS A 310 -16.61 1.85 -21.03
C CYS A 310 -15.35 1.31 -20.34
N PHE A 311 -14.57 0.53 -21.09
CA PHE A 311 -13.27 0.06 -20.63
C PHE A 311 -12.33 1.26 -20.43
N VAL A 312 -11.53 1.20 -19.38
CA VAL A 312 -10.47 2.17 -19.09
C VAL A 312 -9.15 1.44 -18.99
N GLN A 313 -8.15 1.95 -19.71
CA GLN A 313 -6.80 1.45 -19.60
C GLN A 313 -6.14 2.03 -18.35
N GLU A 314 -5.76 1.16 -17.41
CA GLU A 314 -5.00 1.54 -16.23
C GLU A 314 -3.52 1.77 -16.60
N ILE A 315 -2.92 2.89 -16.17
CA ILE A 315 -1.50 3.19 -16.45
C ILE A 315 -0.56 2.09 -15.92
N SER A 316 -0.92 1.47 -14.79
CA SER A 316 -0.13 0.39 -14.17
C SER A 316 -0.03 -0.89 -15.03
N THR A 317 -0.84 -1.02 -16.08
CA THR A 317 -0.78 -2.13 -17.05
C THR A 317 0.34 -1.97 -18.08
N ILE A 318 0.96 -0.78 -18.17
CA ILE A 318 2.19 -0.56 -18.93
C ILE A 318 3.34 -1.09 -18.07
N LEU A 319 3.62 -2.39 -18.21
CA LEU A 319 4.65 -3.06 -17.43
C LEU A 319 6.04 -2.81 -18.03
N PRO A 320 7.09 -2.72 -17.19
CA PRO A 320 8.47 -2.81 -17.64
C PRO A 320 8.68 -3.96 -18.62
N GLU A 321 9.51 -3.74 -19.64
CA GLU A 321 9.75 -4.75 -20.67
C GLU A 321 10.75 -5.81 -20.18
N TYR A 322 10.45 -7.08 -20.43
CA TYR A 322 11.42 -8.18 -20.22
C TYR A 322 12.43 -8.21 -21.36
N ILE A 323 13.71 -8.19 -21.04
CA ILE A 323 14.80 -8.34 -21.99
C ILE A 323 15.27 -9.80 -21.98
N GLU A 324 15.22 -10.47 -23.14
CA GLU A 324 15.73 -11.84 -23.27
C GLU A 324 17.24 -11.91 -23.00
N SER A 325 17.63 -12.76 -22.06
CA SER A 325 19.02 -12.98 -21.61
C SER A 325 19.91 -13.73 -22.61
N ARG A 326 19.46 -13.97 -23.85
CA ARG A 326 20.25 -14.66 -24.89
C ARG A 326 21.34 -13.76 -25.49
N TYR A 327 21.24 -12.45 -25.28
CA TYR A 327 22.32 -11.51 -25.55
C TYR A 327 23.30 -11.51 -24.39
N SER A 328 24.60 -11.37 -24.68
CA SER A 328 25.56 -11.08 -23.60
C SER A 328 25.11 -9.77 -22.97
N LEU A 329 24.86 -9.75 -21.66
CA LEU A 329 24.43 -8.51 -21.00
C LEU A 329 25.49 -7.41 -21.08
N ASN A 330 26.73 -7.76 -21.41
CA ASN A 330 27.80 -6.82 -21.77
C ASN A 330 27.57 -6.12 -23.13
N GLU A 331 26.71 -6.65 -23.98
CA GLU A 331 26.28 -6.02 -25.25
C GLU A 331 24.95 -5.26 -25.11
N LEU A 332 24.18 -5.52 -24.05
CA LEU A 332 22.92 -4.84 -23.80
C LEU A 332 23.21 -3.42 -23.30
N ARG A 333 23.02 -2.46 -24.21
CA ARG A 333 22.89 -1.01 -23.96
C ARG A 333 23.93 -0.48 -22.96
N LYS A 334 25.14 -0.22 -23.45
CA LYS A 334 26.31 0.26 -22.68
C LYS A 334 26.04 1.41 -21.70
N ASP A 335 24.98 2.18 -21.91
CA ASP A 335 24.62 3.36 -21.12
C ASP A 335 23.56 3.06 -20.05
N ALA A 336 23.04 1.83 -19.96
CA ALA A 336 22.07 1.42 -18.95
C ALA A 336 22.74 1.08 -17.61
N ILE A 337 22.08 1.44 -16.51
CA ILE A 337 22.49 1.03 -15.16
C ILE A 337 21.98 -0.38 -14.90
N LEU A 338 22.91 -1.30 -14.67
CA LEU A 338 22.61 -2.68 -14.27
C LEU A 338 22.44 -2.76 -12.76
N ILE A 339 21.30 -3.27 -12.30
CA ILE A 339 21.02 -3.44 -10.87
C ILE A 339 20.76 -4.91 -10.54
N ASP A 340 21.62 -5.48 -9.70
CA ASP A 340 21.46 -6.82 -9.14
C ASP A 340 20.59 -6.76 -7.88
N VAL A 341 19.45 -7.46 -7.91
CA VAL A 341 18.47 -7.47 -6.81
C VAL A 341 18.52 -8.74 -5.95
N ARG A 342 19.55 -9.56 -6.13
CA ARG A 342 19.78 -10.79 -5.36
C ARG A 342 20.38 -10.47 -3.99
N ASP A 343 20.50 -11.50 -3.17
CA ASP A 343 21.05 -11.37 -1.84
C ASP A 343 22.58 -11.20 -1.91
N THR A 344 23.19 -10.63 -0.88
CA THR A 344 24.61 -10.23 -0.88
C THR A 344 25.58 -11.37 -1.22
N GLU A 345 25.27 -12.59 -0.79
CA GLU A 345 26.13 -13.75 -1.05
C GLU A 345 26.09 -14.20 -2.52
N ASP A 346 24.93 -14.10 -3.18
CA ASP A 346 24.81 -14.37 -4.62
C ASP A 346 25.61 -13.33 -5.43
N PHE A 347 25.48 -12.04 -5.07
CA PHE A 347 26.22 -10.96 -5.71
C PHE A 347 27.75 -11.14 -5.58
N LYS A 348 28.23 -11.49 -4.38
CA LYS A 348 29.65 -11.76 -4.14
C LYS A 348 30.19 -12.96 -4.92
N THR A 349 29.36 -13.98 -5.14
CA THR A 349 29.76 -15.19 -5.87
C THR A 349 30.04 -14.86 -7.34
N TYR A 350 29.12 -14.15 -7.97
CA TYR A 350 29.30 -13.61 -9.32
C TYR A 350 28.26 -12.52 -9.59
N HIS A 351 28.66 -11.47 -10.29
CA HIS A 351 27.77 -10.43 -10.82
C HIS A 351 28.30 -9.93 -12.17
N LEU A 352 27.43 -9.29 -12.94
CA LEU A 352 27.85 -8.63 -14.18
C LEU A 352 28.81 -7.47 -13.88
N GLU A 353 29.74 -7.23 -14.80
CA GLU A 353 30.67 -6.10 -14.69
C GLU A 353 29.90 -4.78 -14.60
N HIS A 354 30.33 -3.90 -13.71
CA HIS A 354 29.68 -2.60 -13.41
C HIS A 354 28.26 -2.66 -12.83
N ALA A 355 27.74 -3.84 -12.51
CA ALA A 355 26.45 -3.94 -11.83
C ALA A 355 26.49 -3.36 -10.42
N ILE A 356 25.45 -2.62 -10.09
CA ILE A 356 25.23 -2.10 -8.75
C ILE A 356 24.43 -3.12 -7.95
N HIS A 357 24.90 -3.48 -6.76
CA HIS A 357 24.14 -4.34 -5.85
C HIS A 357 23.09 -3.53 -5.09
N LEU A 358 21.82 -3.88 -5.27
CA LEU A 358 20.71 -3.31 -4.54
C LEU A 358 19.66 -4.41 -4.29
N PRO A 359 19.77 -5.15 -3.16
CA PRO A 359 18.84 -6.21 -2.80
C PRO A 359 17.39 -5.75 -2.95
N TYR A 360 16.51 -6.64 -3.41
CA TYR A 360 15.09 -6.33 -3.66
C TYR A 360 14.41 -5.55 -2.51
N GLN A 361 14.71 -5.93 -1.26
CA GLN A 361 14.13 -5.35 -0.05
C GLN A 361 14.53 -3.88 0.16
N GLU A 362 15.65 -3.44 -0.41
CA GLU A 362 16.20 -2.10 -0.20
C GLU A 362 15.87 -1.12 -1.33
N ILE A 363 15.36 -1.62 -2.47
CA ILE A 363 15.16 -0.84 -3.69
C ILE A 363 14.41 0.45 -3.41
N TYR A 364 13.28 0.37 -2.75
CA TYR A 364 12.40 1.52 -2.56
C TYR A 364 13.06 2.64 -1.76
N HIS A 365 13.95 2.29 -0.82
CA HIS A 365 14.62 3.23 0.07
C HIS A 365 15.89 3.84 -0.55
N ARG A 366 16.55 3.12 -1.47
CA ARG A 366 17.86 3.52 -1.98
C ARG A 366 17.88 3.86 -3.47
N ILE A 367 16.86 3.49 -4.25
CA ILE A 367 16.91 3.70 -5.70
C ILE A 367 17.05 5.17 -6.08
N LYS A 368 16.32 6.08 -5.43
CA LYS A 368 16.39 7.53 -5.71
C LYS A 368 17.77 8.13 -5.40
N SER A 369 18.48 7.63 -4.39
CA SER A 369 19.83 8.10 -4.08
C SER A 369 20.89 7.51 -5.00
N MET A 370 20.65 6.30 -5.53
CA MET A 370 21.58 5.58 -6.40
C MET A 370 21.41 5.95 -7.88
N VAL A 371 20.17 6.20 -8.31
CA VAL A 371 19.82 6.62 -9.67
C VAL A 371 18.90 7.86 -9.58
N PRO A 372 19.44 9.07 -9.35
CA PRO A 372 18.60 10.26 -9.17
C PRO A 372 17.86 10.69 -10.44
N ASP A 373 18.42 10.37 -11.62
CA ASP A 373 17.78 10.65 -12.91
C ASP A 373 16.73 9.58 -13.23
N ILE A 374 15.46 9.97 -13.25
CA ILE A 374 14.35 9.05 -13.52
C ILE A 374 14.24 8.61 -14.99
N HIS A 375 14.95 9.29 -15.90
CA HIS A 375 15.02 8.94 -17.31
C HIS A 375 16.19 8.02 -17.62
N GLN A 376 17.13 7.86 -16.68
CA GLN A 376 18.21 6.92 -16.81
C GLN A 376 17.64 5.53 -17.08
N GLU A 377 18.18 4.86 -18.08
CA GLU A 377 17.78 3.50 -18.37
C GLU A 377 18.31 2.57 -17.27
N ILE A 378 17.42 1.74 -16.72
CA ILE A 378 17.74 0.80 -15.65
C ILE A 378 17.33 -0.61 -16.07
N ILE A 379 18.24 -1.57 -15.88
CA ILE A 379 17.97 -2.99 -16.11
C ILE A 379 18.15 -3.73 -14.79
N PHE A 380 17.05 -4.23 -14.24
CA PHE A 380 17.07 -5.10 -13.06
C PHE A 380 17.31 -6.55 -13.45
N TYR A 381 18.12 -7.27 -12.67
CA TYR A 381 18.33 -8.70 -12.91
C TYR A 381 18.38 -9.54 -11.64
N CYS A 382 17.96 -10.80 -11.78
CA CYS A 382 18.07 -11.82 -10.74
C CYS A 382 18.10 -13.22 -11.37
N ASN A 383 18.26 -14.28 -10.56
CA ASN A 383 18.42 -15.65 -11.06
C ASN A 383 17.21 -16.15 -11.88
N THR A 384 15.99 -15.81 -11.47
CA THR A 384 14.75 -16.40 -12.03
C THR A 384 13.86 -15.42 -12.78
N GLY A 385 14.20 -14.13 -12.79
CA GLY A 385 13.32 -13.06 -13.28
C GLY A 385 12.24 -12.61 -12.28
N LYS A 386 12.01 -13.37 -11.19
CA LYS A 386 10.94 -13.06 -10.21
C LYS A 386 11.24 -11.79 -9.40
N LYS A 387 12.41 -11.69 -8.77
CA LYS A 387 12.80 -10.50 -7.98
C LYS A 387 12.98 -9.27 -8.88
N SER A 388 13.59 -9.45 -10.07
CA SER A 388 13.87 -8.35 -11.00
C SER A 388 12.63 -7.76 -11.67
N SER A 389 11.63 -8.58 -12.01
CA SER A 389 10.34 -8.06 -12.50
C SER A 389 9.60 -7.23 -11.45
N GLN A 390 9.62 -7.66 -10.19
CA GLN A 390 9.01 -6.92 -9.08
C GLN A 390 9.76 -5.61 -8.81
N ALA A 391 11.09 -5.66 -8.80
CA ALA A 391 11.96 -4.50 -8.70
C ALA A 391 11.65 -3.45 -9.77
N ALA A 392 11.65 -3.86 -11.04
CA ALA A 392 11.39 -2.98 -12.17
C ALA A 392 10.02 -2.31 -12.07
N ARG A 393 8.98 -3.06 -11.68
CA ARG A 393 7.64 -2.52 -11.46
C ARG A 393 7.63 -1.48 -10.35
N ASN A 394 8.22 -1.78 -9.19
CA ASN A 394 8.27 -0.86 -8.05
C ASN A 394 8.95 0.47 -8.43
N VAL A 395 10.04 0.40 -9.20
CA VAL A 395 10.78 1.57 -9.66
C VAL A 395 10.02 2.33 -10.74
N PHE A 396 9.28 1.64 -11.61
CA PHE A 396 8.37 2.30 -12.54
C PHE A 396 7.30 3.14 -11.81
N TYR A 397 6.71 2.61 -10.74
CA TYR A 397 5.73 3.36 -9.94
C TYR A 397 6.32 4.54 -9.16
N LEU A 398 7.64 4.56 -8.95
CA LEU A 398 8.38 5.70 -8.40
C LEU A 398 8.62 6.84 -9.41
N GLY A 399 8.17 6.71 -10.65
CA GLY A 399 8.28 7.72 -11.69
C GLY A 399 9.28 7.38 -12.79
N TYR A 400 10.12 6.36 -12.63
CA TYR A 400 11.06 5.94 -13.66
C TYR A 400 10.28 5.38 -14.85
N ARG A 401 10.71 5.69 -16.08
CA ARG A 401 9.98 5.27 -17.30
C ARG A 401 10.78 4.32 -18.18
N ASN A 402 12.11 4.38 -18.13
CA ASN A 402 13.02 3.52 -18.90
C ASN A 402 13.52 2.35 -18.06
N VAL A 403 12.58 1.55 -17.54
CA VAL A 403 12.89 0.43 -16.65
C VAL A 403 12.64 -0.91 -17.34
N HIS A 404 13.62 -1.79 -17.27
CA HIS A 404 13.60 -3.12 -17.85
C HIS A 404 14.01 -4.17 -16.83
N PHE A 405 13.72 -5.44 -17.12
CA PHE A 405 14.21 -6.54 -16.29
C PHE A 405 14.57 -7.78 -17.09
N CYS A 406 15.43 -8.63 -16.53
CA CYS A 406 15.77 -9.93 -17.10
C CYS A 406 15.98 -11.01 -16.03
N ALA A 407 16.00 -12.26 -16.47
CA ALA A 407 16.45 -13.42 -15.71
C ALA A 407 17.87 -13.79 -16.13
N LEU A 408 18.73 -14.10 -15.18
CA LEU A 408 20.12 -14.44 -15.42
C LEU A 408 20.42 -15.80 -14.82
N TYR A 409 20.46 -16.80 -15.70
CA TYR A 409 20.88 -18.15 -15.35
C TYR A 409 22.41 -18.17 -15.30
N ILE A 410 22.94 -17.87 -14.12
CA ILE A 410 24.38 -17.85 -13.82
C ILE A 410 24.73 -19.10 -13.03
#